data_AF-A0A6P6A1T0-F1
#
_entry.id   AF-A0A6P6A1T0-F1
#
_cell.length_a   1.000
_cell.length_b   1.000
_cell.length_c   1.000
_cell.angle_alpha   90.00
_cell.angle_beta   90.00
_cell.angle_gamma   90.00
#
_symmetry.space_group_name_H-M   'P 1'
#
loop_
_entity.id
_entity.type
_entity.pdbx_description
1 polymer ?
#
loop_
_entity_poly.entity_id
_entity_poly.type
_entity_poly.pdbx_seq_one_letter_code
_entity_poly.pdbx_strand_id
1 'polypeptide(L)'
;MGALDEGHFCVELENGMKLDVSDLGLEREPETIAIEDAVNVLLQGLGEDVNREGLKKTPFRVAKALREGTRGYKQKVKDIVQGALFPEVGLHDGVGHAGGAGGLVIVRDLDLFSYCESCLLPFQVKCHVGYVPSGQRVVGLSKLSRVADIFAKRLQDPQRLVDEICSAVHHGIKPAGIAVILQCFHIHFPNLESVFLDSKHQGWVKALVSSGSGVFENENADAWSDFLGLLKFRGITVEKILTRDSTKQSWCPSYSSSVAKIPSELVAPNPGMIAAVTSILRSLGEDPLRKELVETPSHFLRWLMNFQNTKLEMKLNGFACGITDLFKPSVEPSRNNEQIHSELNLSFWSQCEHHLLPFHGVVHIGYFCPEGFNPIGKSLLQSIVHFYGFKLQVQERLTRQIAETVSSLLGGDVMVVVEADHTCMISRGIEKFGSNTATVAVLGRFSTDPPARAMFLQTIPNSIFGIL
;
A
#
# COMPACT_ATOMS: atom_id res chain seq x y z
N MET A 1 5.48 -8.67 60.83
CA MET A 1 5.82 -10.11 60.68
C MET A 1 5.41 -10.52 59.27
N GLY A 2 6.23 -11.33 58.60
CA GLY A 2 6.35 -11.54 57.12
C GLY A 2 5.08 -11.90 56.35
N ALA A 3 5.03 -11.86 55.01
CA ALA A 3 6.03 -12.24 53.97
C ALA A 3 5.91 -11.32 52.71
N LEU A 4 6.96 -10.88 51.99
CA LEU A 4 7.79 -11.56 50.94
C LEU A 4 6.93 -12.37 49.94
N ASP A 5 7.06 -12.35 48.61
CA ASP A 5 7.84 -11.69 47.53
C ASP A 5 7.09 -12.17 46.25
N GLU A 6 6.92 -11.39 45.17
CA GLU A 6 7.72 -11.60 43.96
C GLU A 6 7.82 -10.28 43.19
N GLY A 7 9.00 -9.67 43.32
CA GLY A 7 9.41 -8.47 42.62
C GLY A 7 9.60 -8.66 41.11
N HIS A 8 9.14 -7.63 40.38
CA HIS A 8 9.67 -7.23 39.09
C HIS A 8 11.19 -7.00 39.18
N PHE A 9 11.99 -7.96 38.73
CA PHE A 9 13.41 -7.73 38.45
C PHE A 9 13.56 -7.25 37.00
N CYS A 10 13.66 -5.92 36.86
CA CYS A 10 14.18 -5.29 35.66
C CYS A 10 15.70 -5.23 35.82
N VAL A 11 16.42 -6.18 35.20
CA VAL A 11 17.88 -6.08 35.08
C VAL A 11 18.16 -5.29 33.80
N GLU A 12 18.60 -4.04 33.99
CA GLU A 12 19.18 -3.23 32.93
C GLU A 12 20.50 -3.87 32.49
N LEU A 13 20.53 -4.38 31.26
CA LEU A 13 21.77 -4.70 30.55
C LEU A 13 21.81 -3.85 29.28
N GLU A 14 22.90 -3.11 29.16
CA GLU A 14 23.22 -2.19 28.07
C GLU A 14 23.23 -2.91 26.71
N ASN A 15 22.12 -2.81 25.98
CA ASN A 15 22.04 -2.50 24.55
C ASN A 15 20.57 -2.54 24.13
N GLY A 16 20.03 -1.38 23.77
CA GLY A 16 18.62 -1.15 23.54
C GLY A 16 18.06 -1.94 22.35
N MET A 17 17.50 -3.12 22.61
CA MET A 17 16.37 -3.66 21.89
C MET A 17 15.40 -4.29 22.90
N LYS A 18 14.27 -3.62 23.14
CA LYS A 18 13.09 -4.29 23.70
C LYS A 18 12.57 -5.24 22.63
N LEU A 19 12.97 -6.51 22.69
CA LEU A 19 12.21 -7.59 22.07
C LEU A 19 10.89 -7.70 22.83
N ASP A 20 9.80 -7.32 22.17
CA ASP A 20 8.47 -7.41 22.73
C ASP A 20 8.13 -8.89 22.96
N VAL A 21 7.74 -9.26 24.18
CA VAL A 21 7.47 -10.66 24.59
C VAL A 21 6.35 -11.30 23.75
N SER A 22 5.53 -10.45 23.10
CA SER A 22 4.51 -10.82 22.12
C SER A 22 5.06 -11.44 20.83
N ASP A 23 6.24 -11.03 20.36
CA ASP A 23 6.81 -11.46 19.07
C ASP A 23 7.36 -12.89 19.11
N LEU A 24 7.91 -13.30 20.26
CA LEU A 24 8.43 -14.66 20.46
C LEU A 24 7.34 -15.75 20.43
N GLY A 25 6.09 -15.38 20.71
CA GLY A 25 4.95 -16.30 20.65
C GLY A 25 4.52 -16.60 19.21
N LEU A 26 4.52 -15.57 18.35
CA LEU A 26 4.01 -15.64 16.99
C LEU A 26 4.97 -16.38 16.03
N GLU A 27 6.29 -16.25 16.27
CA GLU A 27 7.37 -16.96 15.55
C GLU A 27 7.26 -18.50 15.62
N ARG A 28 6.66 -19.03 16.70
CA ARG A 28 6.59 -20.48 16.94
C ARG A 28 5.28 -21.11 16.53
N GLU A 29 4.31 -20.32 16.06
CA GLU A 29 3.02 -20.85 15.63
C GLU A 29 3.19 -21.66 14.32
N PRO A 30 2.61 -22.87 14.21
CA PRO A 30 2.74 -23.70 13.02
C PRO A 30 2.32 -23.00 11.72
N GLU A 31 1.29 -22.15 11.79
CA GLU A 31 0.81 -21.38 10.65
C GLU A 31 1.81 -20.31 10.22
N THR A 32 2.56 -19.71 11.16
CA THR A 32 3.62 -18.74 10.84
C THR A 32 4.75 -19.44 10.09
N ILE A 33 5.23 -20.58 10.62
CA ILE A 33 6.29 -21.38 10.01
C ILE A 33 5.90 -21.81 8.58
N ALA A 34 4.66 -22.26 8.39
CA ALA A 34 4.16 -22.66 7.08
C ALA A 34 4.14 -21.50 6.06
N ILE A 35 3.85 -20.27 6.50
CA ILE A 35 3.95 -19.09 5.64
C ILE A 35 5.41 -18.75 5.36
N GLU A 36 6.31 -18.86 6.33
CA GLU A 36 7.75 -18.62 6.10
C GLU A 36 8.33 -19.59 5.07
N ASP A 37 8.02 -20.88 5.17
CA ASP A 37 8.43 -21.89 4.20
C ASP A 37 7.89 -21.58 2.80
N ALA A 38 6.62 -21.19 2.71
CA ALA A 38 6.01 -20.76 1.45
C ALA A 38 6.73 -19.54 0.86
N VAL A 39 7.07 -18.53 1.68
CA VAL A 39 7.79 -17.34 1.22
C VAL A 39 9.21 -17.68 0.75
N ASN A 40 9.90 -18.64 1.39
CA ASN A 40 11.18 -19.14 0.90
C ASN A 40 11.06 -19.76 -0.50
N VAL A 41 10.00 -20.57 -0.74
CA VAL A 41 9.70 -21.12 -2.07
C VAL A 41 9.45 -20.01 -3.09
N LEU A 42 8.74 -18.94 -2.70
CA LEU A 42 8.51 -17.79 -3.58
C LEU A 42 9.81 -17.05 -3.92
N LEU A 43 10.69 -16.80 -2.95
CA LEU A 43 11.99 -16.16 -3.17
C LEU A 43 12.89 -16.99 -4.09
N GLN A 44 12.94 -18.32 -3.88
CA GLN A 44 13.67 -19.23 -4.75
C GLN A 44 13.08 -19.26 -6.17
N GLY A 45 11.75 -19.29 -6.28
CA GLY A 45 11.04 -19.19 -7.56
C GLY A 45 11.29 -17.86 -8.27
N LEU A 46 11.61 -16.81 -7.51
CA LEU A 46 12.06 -15.52 -8.03
C LEU A 46 13.53 -15.49 -8.49
N GLY A 47 14.29 -16.57 -8.27
CA GLY A 47 15.72 -16.60 -8.54
C GLY A 47 16.58 -15.78 -7.55
N GLU A 48 16.03 -15.43 -6.40
CA GLU A 48 16.74 -14.67 -5.37
C GLU A 48 17.60 -15.57 -4.48
N ASP A 49 18.71 -15.02 -3.98
CA ASP A 49 19.47 -15.64 -2.90
C ASP A 49 18.81 -15.37 -1.55
N VAL A 50 18.14 -16.38 -0.99
CA VAL A 50 17.48 -16.34 0.32
C VAL A 50 18.45 -16.02 1.47
N ASN A 51 19.76 -16.22 1.27
CA ASN A 51 20.79 -15.90 2.28
C ASN A 51 21.29 -14.46 2.17
N ARG A 52 20.83 -13.67 1.20
CA ARG A 52 21.13 -12.23 1.14
C ARG A 52 20.64 -11.56 2.42
N GLU A 53 21.48 -10.70 3.00
CA GLU A 53 21.23 -10.04 4.28
C GLU A 53 19.81 -9.41 4.35
N GLY A 54 19.43 -8.64 3.34
CA GLY A 54 18.10 -8.01 3.26
C GLY A 54 16.91 -8.97 3.13
N LEU A 55 17.13 -10.24 2.75
CA LEU A 55 16.09 -11.26 2.55
C LEU A 55 15.97 -12.27 3.69
N LYS A 56 17.01 -12.45 4.52
CA LYS A 56 17.01 -13.47 5.60
C LYS A 56 15.78 -13.40 6.51
N LYS A 57 15.35 -12.19 6.86
CA LYS A 57 14.18 -11.96 7.72
C LYS A 57 12.88 -11.73 6.93
N THR A 58 12.92 -11.77 5.61
CA THR A 58 11.74 -11.51 4.77
C THR A 58 10.64 -12.55 4.98
N PRO A 59 10.91 -13.87 5.02
CA PRO A 59 9.90 -14.87 5.32
C PRO A 59 9.08 -14.56 6.58
N PHE A 60 9.76 -14.39 7.71
CA PHE A 60 9.11 -14.03 8.98
C PHE A 60 8.35 -12.70 8.90
N ARG A 61 8.96 -11.67 8.30
CA ARG A 61 8.34 -10.34 8.14
C ARG A 61 7.03 -10.39 7.34
N VAL A 62 6.97 -11.24 6.30
CA VAL A 62 5.77 -11.46 5.49
C VAL A 62 4.73 -12.26 6.29
N ALA A 63 5.15 -13.34 6.96
CA ALA A 63 4.28 -14.16 7.79
C ALA A 63 3.59 -13.34 8.88
N LYS A 64 4.37 -12.55 9.64
CA LYS A 64 3.86 -11.65 10.66
C LYS A 64 2.85 -10.65 10.10
N ALA A 65 3.15 -9.99 8.98
CA ALA A 65 2.26 -9.00 8.37
C ALA A 65 0.92 -9.62 7.94
N LEU A 66 0.95 -10.76 7.25
CA LEU A 66 -0.27 -11.45 6.83
C LEU A 66 -1.10 -11.92 8.03
N ARG A 67 -0.45 -12.46 9.07
CA ARG A 67 -1.09 -12.90 10.31
C ARG A 67 -1.76 -11.75 11.07
N GLU A 68 -1.09 -10.61 11.19
CA GLU A 68 -1.63 -9.42 11.83
C GLU A 68 -2.79 -8.82 11.03
N GLY A 69 -2.62 -8.68 9.71
CA GLY A 69 -3.64 -8.13 8.82
C GLY A 69 -4.82 -9.08 8.53
N THR A 70 -4.78 -10.32 9.03
CA THR A 70 -5.90 -11.27 8.99
C THR A 70 -6.41 -11.69 10.37
N ARG A 71 -6.00 -10.99 11.44
CA ARG A 71 -6.41 -11.30 12.82
C ARG A 71 -7.93 -11.26 13.04
N GLY A 72 -8.65 -10.56 12.16
CA GLY A 72 -10.10 -10.37 12.23
C GLY A 72 -10.91 -11.67 12.11
N TYR A 73 -10.36 -12.74 11.54
CA TYR A 73 -11.00 -14.06 11.54
C TYR A 73 -11.13 -14.67 12.95
N LYS A 74 -10.21 -14.34 13.85
CA LYS A 74 -10.19 -14.86 15.23
C LYS A 74 -11.01 -14.01 16.21
N GLN A 75 -11.59 -12.89 15.76
CA GLN A 75 -12.32 -11.94 16.60
C GLN A 75 -13.84 -12.07 16.40
N LYS A 76 -14.61 -11.90 17.49
CA LYS A 76 -16.07 -11.93 17.47
C LYS A 76 -16.64 -10.54 17.76
N VAL A 77 -17.57 -10.09 16.92
CA VAL A 77 -18.25 -8.79 17.07
C VAL A 77 -18.97 -8.67 18.41
N LYS A 78 -19.59 -9.77 18.86
CA LYS A 78 -20.34 -9.82 20.13
C LYS A 78 -19.49 -9.36 21.32
N ASP A 79 -18.22 -9.73 21.36
CA ASP A 79 -17.31 -9.41 22.47
C ASP A 79 -16.93 -7.91 22.50
N ILE A 80 -17.05 -7.22 21.35
CA ILE A 80 -16.77 -5.78 21.23
C ILE A 80 -18.00 -4.95 21.62
N VAL A 81 -19.18 -5.37 21.17
CA VAL A 81 -20.43 -4.60 21.30
C VAL A 81 -21.09 -4.79 22.67
N GLN A 82 -20.84 -5.91 23.35
CA GLN A 82 -21.31 -6.14 24.71
C GLN A 82 -20.84 -5.04 25.68
N GLY A 83 -21.80 -4.44 26.40
CA GLY A 83 -21.53 -3.38 27.39
C GLY A 83 -21.31 -1.98 26.82
N ALA A 84 -21.57 -1.75 25.52
CA ALA A 84 -21.26 -0.48 24.85
C ALA A 84 -22.46 0.42 24.54
N LEU A 85 -23.65 0.06 25.04
CA LEU A 85 -24.87 0.85 24.89
C LEU A 85 -25.07 1.70 26.13
N PHE A 86 -25.09 3.02 25.95
CA PHE A 86 -25.26 3.98 27.02
C PHE A 86 -26.65 4.60 26.92
N PRO A 87 -27.40 4.71 28.03
CA PRO A 87 -28.63 5.48 28.04
C PRO A 87 -28.28 6.95 27.80
N GLU A 88 -29.03 7.62 26.94
CA GLU A 88 -28.88 9.06 26.74
C GLU A 88 -29.81 9.82 27.69
N VAL A 89 -29.26 10.81 28.40
CA VAL A 89 -29.98 11.57 29.43
C VAL A 89 -30.57 12.84 28.81
N GLY A 90 -31.85 13.13 29.06
CA GLY A 90 -32.46 14.43 28.72
C GLY A 90 -33.46 14.45 27.56
N LEU A 91 -33.90 13.30 27.06
CA LEU A 91 -34.92 13.21 26.00
C LEU A 91 -36.34 13.34 26.59
N HIS A 92 -36.79 14.57 26.81
CA HIS A 92 -38.19 14.88 27.17
C HIS A 92 -38.87 15.71 26.05
N ASP A 93 -40.02 15.21 25.57
CA ASP A 93 -41.16 15.90 24.91
C ASP A 93 -40.92 17.11 23.98
N GLY A 94 -39.81 17.12 23.23
CA GLY A 94 -39.58 18.09 22.15
C GLY A 94 -40.12 17.61 20.79
N VAL A 95 -40.53 18.53 19.93
CA VAL A 95 -40.83 18.23 18.51
C VAL A 95 -39.50 18.14 17.75
N GLY A 96 -39.13 16.94 17.27
CA GLY A 96 -37.95 16.70 16.44
C GLY A 96 -37.04 15.58 16.93
N HIS A 97 -36.01 15.25 16.15
CA HIS A 97 -34.97 14.26 16.48
C HIS A 97 -33.65 14.99 16.79
N ALA A 98 -33.11 14.82 17.99
CA ALA A 98 -31.79 15.36 18.37
C ALA A 98 -30.70 14.27 18.17
N GLY A 99 -29.52 14.66 17.70
CA GLY A 99 -28.39 13.76 17.44
C GLY A 99 -28.04 12.95 18.70
N GLY A 100 -28.38 11.66 18.67
CA GLY A 100 -28.67 10.88 19.87
C GLY A 100 -29.89 9.97 19.61
N ALA A 101 -30.69 9.66 20.63
CA ALA A 101 -31.88 8.84 20.48
C ALA A 101 -32.90 9.49 19.54
N GLY A 102 -33.00 8.90 18.34
CA GLY A 102 -33.90 9.34 17.27
C GLY A 102 -33.21 10.13 16.16
N GLY A 103 -32.05 10.75 16.38
CA GLY A 103 -31.31 11.52 15.37
C GLY A 103 -30.12 10.76 14.77
N LEU A 104 -29.63 11.21 13.61
CA LEU A 104 -28.46 10.59 12.95
C LEU A 104 -27.16 10.84 13.72
N VAL A 105 -26.41 9.77 14.01
CA VAL A 105 -25.05 9.80 14.56
C VAL A 105 -24.07 9.33 13.50
N ILE A 106 -22.97 10.07 13.28
CA ILE A 106 -21.96 9.74 12.26
C ILE A 106 -20.57 9.62 12.88
N VAL A 107 -19.87 8.55 12.52
CA VAL A 107 -18.43 8.40 12.66
C VAL A 107 -17.83 8.26 11.27
N ARG A 108 -16.93 9.17 10.90
CA ARG A 108 -16.37 9.29 9.54
C ARG A 108 -14.85 9.40 9.58
N ASP A 109 -14.22 9.23 8.43
CA ASP A 109 -12.77 9.23 8.25
C ASP A 109 -12.08 8.14 9.08
N LEU A 110 -12.68 6.95 9.16
CA LEU A 110 -12.05 5.79 9.78
C LEU A 110 -11.08 5.15 8.79
N ASP A 111 -9.80 5.36 9.06
CA ASP A 111 -8.69 4.83 8.28
C ASP A 111 -8.45 3.34 8.63
N LEU A 112 -8.65 2.45 7.65
CA LEU A 112 -8.54 1.00 7.75
C LEU A 112 -7.82 0.43 6.53
N PHE A 113 -7.28 -0.78 6.63
CA PHE A 113 -6.79 -1.53 5.47
C PHE A 113 -7.31 -2.95 5.49
N SER A 114 -7.31 -3.57 4.31
CA SER A 114 -7.61 -4.99 4.15
C SER A 114 -6.72 -5.61 3.07
N TYR A 115 -6.66 -6.93 3.00
CA TYR A 115 -6.04 -7.63 1.88
C TYR A 115 -7.09 -7.95 0.83
N CYS A 116 -6.80 -7.65 -0.44
CA CYS A 116 -7.68 -8.00 -1.55
C CYS A 116 -7.72 -9.51 -1.69
N GLU A 117 -8.91 -10.11 -1.58
CA GLU A 117 -9.02 -11.56 -1.67
C GLU A 117 -8.58 -12.11 -3.03
N SER A 118 -8.72 -11.34 -4.10
CA SER A 118 -8.39 -11.77 -5.46
C SER A 118 -6.90 -11.76 -5.79
N CYS A 119 -6.06 -11.04 -5.03
CA CYS A 119 -4.64 -10.90 -5.35
C CYS A 119 -3.69 -10.84 -4.15
N LEU A 120 -4.18 -10.93 -2.91
CA LEU A 120 -3.42 -10.83 -1.65
C LEU A 120 -2.66 -9.52 -1.42
N LEU A 121 -2.81 -8.51 -2.28
CA LEU A 121 -2.22 -7.19 -2.04
C LEU A 121 -3.09 -6.37 -1.08
N PRO A 122 -2.47 -5.54 -0.21
CA PRO A 122 -3.21 -4.67 0.68
C PRO A 122 -3.89 -3.54 -0.11
N PHE A 123 -5.07 -3.13 0.35
CA PHE A 123 -5.79 -1.96 -0.13
C PHE A 123 -6.25 -1.10 1.04
N GLN A 124 -6.30 0.21 0.79
CA GLN A 124 -6.76 1.18 1.77
C GLN A 124 -8.28 1.28 1.77
N VAL A 125 -8.85 1.50 2.94
CA VAL A 125 -10.28 1.69 3.18
C VAL A 125 -10.47 2.91 4.06
N LYS A 126 -11.16 3.93 3.56
CA LYS A 126 -11.69 5.00 4.39
C LYS A 126 -13.17 4.74 4.63
N CYS A 127 -13.52 4.46 5.87
CA CYS A 127 -14.84 4.01 6.30
C CYS A 127 -15.64 5.15 6.96
N HIS A 128 -16.90 5.27 6.57
CA HIS A 128 -17.86 6.23 7.09
C HIS A 128 -19.11 5.48 7.54
N VAL A 129 -19.50 5.65 8.79
CA VAL A 129 -20.64 4.97 9.41
C VAL A 129 -21.63 6.02 9.93
N GLY A 130 -22.88 5.95 9.48
CA GLY A 130 -24.01 6.70 10.02
C GLY A 130 -25.03 5.73 10.62
N TYR A 131 -25.58 6.00 11.80
CA TYR A 131 -26.66 5.19 12.35
C TYR A 131 -27.68 6.04 13.10
N VAL A 132 -28.93 5.57 13.15
CA VAL A 132 -30.02 6.19 13.91
C VAL A 132 -30.27 5.34 15.15
N PRO A 133 -29.92 5.82 16.35
CA PRO A 133 -30.09 5.06 17.59
C PRO A 133 -31.56 4.74 17.89
N SER A 134 -31.80 3.62 18.57
CA SER A 134 -33.15 3.18 18.98
C SER A 134 -33.18 2.87 20.48
N GLY A 135 -34.37 2.95 21.07
CA GLY A 135 -34.59 2.56 22.47
C GLY A 135 -33.77 3.39 23.48
N GLN A 136 -33.58 4.69 23.20
CA GLN A 136 -32.87 5.65 24.07
C GLN A 136 -31.42 5.27 24.41
N ARG A 137 -30.75 4.52 23.53
CA ARG A 137 -29.36 4.09 23.75
C ARG A 137 -28.46 4.48 22.58
N VAL A 138 -27.27 4.96 22.90
CA VAL A 138 -26.23 5.36 21.93
C VAL A 138 -25.03 4.42 22.07
N VAL A 139 -24.35 4.11 20.96
CA VAL A 139 -23.13 3.29 20.99
C VAL A 139 -21.90 4.13 21.27
N GLY A 140 -20.97 3.61 22.07
CA GLY A 140 -19.63 4.19 22.17
C GLY A 140 -18.94 4.24 20.80
N LEU A 141 -18.51 5.44 20.37
CA LEU A 141 -17.98 5.68 19.02
C LEU A 141 -16.80 4.77 18.65
N SER A 142 -15.94 4.45 19.63
CA SER A 142 -14.80 3.55 19.45
C SER A 142 -15.18 2.10 19.14
N LYS A 143 -16.45 1.71 19.29
CA LYS A 143 -16.92 0.37 18.93
C LYS A 143 -17.21 0.24 17.45
N LEU A 144 -17.70 1.29 16.81
CA LEU A 144 -17.95 1.29 15.36
C LEU A 144 -16.64 1.07 14.60
N SER A 145 -15.57 1.78 14.98
CA SER A 145 -14.24 1.59 14.40
C SER A 145 -13.68 0.20 14.67
N ARG A 146 -13.85 -0.34 15.88
CA ARG A 146 -13.39 -1.70 16.21
C ARG A 146 -14.14 -2.80 15.47
N VAL A 147 -15.46 -2.65 15.26
CA VAL A 147 -16.22 -3.60 14.46
C VAL A 147 -15.77 -3.54 12.99
N ALA A 148 -15.56 -2.34 12.45
CA ALA A 148 -15.02 -2.19 11.12
C ALA A 148 -13.61 -2.81 10.97
N ASP A 149 -12.73 -2.66 11.98
CA ASP A 149 -11.41 -3.30 12.00
C ASP A 149 -11.48 -4.83 11.97
N ILE A 150 -12.42 -5.47 12.69
CA ILE A 150 -12.59 -6.94 12.65
C ILE A 150 -12.77 -7.43 11.21
N PHE A 151 -13.58 -6.75 10.41
CA PHE A 151 -13.87 -7.16 9.04
C PHE A 151 -12.79 -6.71 8.07
N ALA A 152 -12.17 -5.55 8.29
CA ALA A 152 -11.07 -5.08 7.47
C ALA A 152 -9.82 -5.95 7.62
N LYS A 153 -9.55 -6.52 8.82
CA LYS A 153 -8.44 -7.45 9.07
C LYS A 153 -8.73 -8.87 8.56
N ARG A 154 -9.09 -8.98 7.28
CA ARG A 154 -9.43 -10.21 6.54
C ARG A 154 -9.02 -10.07 5.07
N LEU A 155 -9.15 -11.15 4.31
CA LEU A 155 -9.20 -11.12 2.86
C LEU A 155 -10.60 -10.66 2.42
N GLN A 156 -10.69 -9.55 1.67
CA GLN A 156 -11.96 -8.91 1.37
C GLN A 156 -12.09 -8.44 -0.08
N ASP A 157 -13.36 -8.31 -0.45
CA ASP A 157 -13.86 -7.46 -1.53
C ASP A 157 -14.57 -6.23 -0.89
N PRO A 158 -14.46 -5.00 -1.46
CA PRO A 158 -15.07 -3.81 -0.90
C PRO A 158 -16.57 -3.94 -0.63
N GLN A 159 -17.32 -4.55 -1.56
CA GLN A 159 -18.76 -4.70 -1.40
C GLN A 159 -19.09 -5.66 -0.25
N ARG A 160 -18.38 -6.79 -0.18
CA ARG A 160 -18.57 -7.73 0.95
C ARG A 160 -18.22 -7.06 2.28
N LEU A 161 -17.10 -6.34 2.33
CA LEU A 161 -16.65 -5.64 3.53
C LEU A 161 -17.71 -4.65 4.04
N VAL A 162 -18.29 -3.83 3.16
CA VAL A 162 -19.32 -2.86 3.58
C VAL A 162 -20.59 -3.54 4.08
N ASP A 163 -21.00 -4.64 3.44
CA ASP A 163 -22.19 -5.41 3.82
C ASP A 163 -22.00 -6.13 5.17
N GLU A 164 -20.82 -6.72 5.40
CA GLU A 164 -20.48 -7.39 6.66
C GLU A 164 -20.45 -6.40 7.84
N ILE A 165 -19.84 -5.22 7.65
CA ILE A 165 -19.81 -4.16 8.67
C ILE A 165 -21.23 -3.69 8.97
N CYS A 166 -22.02 -3.36 7.94
CA CYS A 166 -23.40 -2.88 8.08
C CYS A 166 -24.25 -3.89 8.86
N SER A 167 -24.23 -5.15 8.42
CA SER A 167 -24.97 -6.25 9.06
C SER A 167 -24.53 -6.48 10.50
N ALA A 168 -23.23 -6.57 10.76
CA ALA A 168 -22.72 -6.85 12.09
C ALA A 168 -23.07 -5.77 13.12
N VAL A 169 -22.96 -4.50 12.71
CA VAL A 169 -23.31 -3.37 13.57
C VAL A 169 -24.83 -3.32 13.77
N HIS A 170 -25.63 -3.55 12.73
CA HIS A 170 -27.08 -3.65 12.87
C HIS A 170 -27.50 -4.72 13.88
N HIS A 171 -26.98 -5.94 13.76
CA HIS A 171 -27.31 -7.04 14.67
C HIS A 171 -26.79 -6.80 16.10
N GLY A 172 -25.62 -6.17 16.25
CA GLY A 172 -25.00 -5.92 17.53
C GLY A 172 -25.69 -4.83 18.35
N ILE A 173 -26.08 -3.73 17.71
CA ILE A 173 -26.63 -2.53 18.37
C ILE A 173 -28.16 -2.48 18.30
N LYS A 174 -28.75 -3.06 17.24
CA LYS A 174 -30.18 -2.98 16.88
C LYS A 174 -30.69 -1.53 16.73
N PRO A 175 -30.00 -0.69 15.93
CA PRO A 175 -30.44 0.68 15.69
C PRO A 175 -31.74 0.71 14.86
N ALA A 176 -32.38 1.88 14.74
CA ALA A 176 -33.49 2.07 13.81
C ALA A 176 -33.01 1.93 12.36
N GLY A 177 -31.75 2.28 12.10
CA GLY A 177 -31.04 1.92 10.88
C GLY A 177 -29.57 2.31 10.93
N ILE A 178 -28.82 1.82 9.95
CA ILE A 178 -27.40 2.09 9.76
C ILE A 178 -27.09 2.21 8.27
N ALA A 179 -26.19 3.12 7.93
CA ALA A 179 -25.54 3.25 6.65
C ALA A 179 -24.02 3.20 6.82
N VAL A 180 -23.36 2.52 5.90
CA VAL A 180 -21.91 2.47 5.81
C VAL A 180 -21.50 2.83 4.38
N ILE A 181 -20.52 3.70 4.23
CA ILE A 181 -19.87 4.04 2.95
C ILE A 181 -18.38 3.77 3.10
N LEU A 182 -17.80 3.05 2.15
CA LEU A 182 -16.36 2.82 2.06
C LEU A 182 -15.79 3.46 0.79
N GLN A 183 -14.73 4.25 0.96
CA GLN A 183 -13.84 4.67 -0.12
C GLN A 183 -12.61 3.76 -0.09
N CYS A 184 -12.51 2.88 -1.08
CA CYS A 184 -11.42 1.91 -1.17
C CYS A 184 -10.43 2.32 -2.26
N PHE A 185 -9.14 2.14 -1.99
CA PHE A 185 -8.04 2.44 -2.91
C PHE A 185 -7.15 1.21 -3.04
N HIS A 186 -7.13 0.61 -4.24
CA HIS A 186 -6.26 -0.51 -4.56
C HIS A 186 -5.12 -0.03 -5.45
N ILE A 187 -3.91 -0.53 -5.20
CA ILE A 187 -2.77 -0.20 -6.05
C ILE A 187 -2.97 -0.74 -7.47
N HIS A 188 -2.68 0.08 -8.48
CA HIS A 188 -2.73 -0.38 -9.87
C HIS A 188 -1.65 -1.44 -10.14
N PHE A 189 -1.93 -2.38 -11.03
CA PHE A 189 -0.91 -3.33 -11.49
C PHE A 189 -0.07 -2.65 -12.57
N PRO A 190 1.26 -2.51 -12.41
CA PRO A 190 2.07 -1.86 -13.41
C PRO A 190 2.04 -2.69 -14.71
N ASN A 191 1.54 -2.11 -15.80
CA ASN A 191 1.80 -2.64 -17.13
C ASN A 191 3.11 -2.04 -17.65
N LEU A 192 4.06 -2.91 -18.02
CA LEU A 192 5.36 -2.50 -18.57
C LEU A 192 5.20 -1.52 -19.75
N GLU A 193 4.17 -1.70 -20.59
CA GLU A 193 3.89 -0.82 -21.73
C GLU A 193 3.36 0.55 -21.30
N SER A 194 2.48 0.62 -20.28
CA SER A 194 1.95 1.89 -19.78
C SER A 194 3.01 2.71 -19.05
N VAL A 195 4.00 2.04 -18.44
CA VAL A 195 5.12 2.68 -17.73
C VAL A 195 6.08 3.42 -18.70
N PHE A 196 6.10 3.06 -19.99
CA PHE A 196 6.85 3.81 -21.02
C PHE A 196 6.03 4.92 -21.70
N LEU A 197 4.70 4.86 -21.67
CA LEU A 197 3.84 5.67 -22.55
C LEU A 197 2.95 6.68 -21.82
N ASP A 198 2.66 6.52 -20.53
CA ASP A 198 1.67 7.34 -19.83
C ASP A 198 2.27 8.15 -18.67
N SER A 199 2.31 9.47 -18.82
CA SER A 199 2.71 10.42 -17.76
C SER A 199 1.61 10.68 -16.73
N LYS A 200 0.42 10.09 -16.92
CA LYS A 200 -0.74 10.22 -16.03
C LYS A 200 -1.01 8.91 -15.30
N HIS A 201 -0.06 8.45 -14.48
CA HIS A 201 -0.29 7.32 -13.61
C HIS A 201 -1.31 7.69 -12.52
N GLN A 202 -2.59 7.33 -12.71
CA GLN A 202 -3.48 7.12 -11.57
C GLN A 202 -3.01 5.84 -10.87
N GLY A 203 -2.08 5.97 -9.92
CA GLY A 203 -1.47 4.83 -9.20
C GLY A 203 -2.47 3.99 -8.39
N TRP A 204 -3.72 4.45 -8.27
CA TRP A 204 -4.75 3.85 -7.45
C TRP A 204 -6.06 3.68 -8.22
N VAL A 205 -6.63 2.48 -8.14
CA VAL A 205 -8.01 2.19 -8.52
C VAL A 205 -8.90 2.51 -7.33
N LYS A 206 -9.86 3.40 -7.54
CA LYS A 206 -10.80 3.86 -6.51
C LYS A 206 -12.12 3.11 -6.65
N ALA A 207 -12.65 2.59 -5.55
CA ALA A 207 -14.00 2.02 -5.48
C ALA A 207 -14.78 2.71 -4.36
N LEU A 208 -16.03 3.06 -4.64
CA LEU A 208 -16.96 3.65 -3.68
C LEU A 208 -18.16 2.73 -3.54
N VAL A 209 -18.31 2.12 -2.38
CA VAL A 209 -19.37 1.15 -2.07
C VAL A 209 -20.14 1.60 -0.84
N SER A 210 -21.41 1.20 -0.76
CA SER A 210 -22.28 1.52 0.36
C SER A 210 -23.18 0.35 0.72
N SER A 211 -23.61 0.30 1.98
CA SER A 211 -24.61 -0.64 2.47
C SER A 211 -25.49 0.05 3.50
N GLY A 212 -26.79 -0.25 3.48
CA GLY A 212 -27.79 0.34 4.36
C GLY A 212 -28.72 -0.72 4.94
N SER A 213 -29.23 -0.48 6.15
CA SER A 213 -30.18 -1.35 6.84
C SER A 213 -31.14 -0.54 7.72
N GLY A 214 -32.36 -1.03 7.96
CA GLY A 214 -33.41 -0.31 8.69
C GLY A 214 -33.88 0.93 7.94
N VAL A 215 -33.88 2.11 8.58
CA VAL A 215 -34.27 3.38 7.92
C VAL A 215 -33.42 3.76 6.70
N PHE A 216 -32.29 3.08 6.47
CA PHE A 216 -31.41 3.23 5.31
C PHE A 216 -31.58 2.14 4.24
N GLU A 217 -32.56 1.23 4.35
CA GLU A 217 -32.77 0.19 3.32
C GLU A 217 -33.17 0.76 1.96
N ASN A 218 -33.93 1.85 1.95
CA ASN A 218 -34.30 2.55 0.72
C ASN A 218 -33.30 3.67 0.45
N GLU A 219 -32.58 3.60 -0.68
CA GLU A 219 -31.58 4.60 -1.10
C GLU A 219 -32.17 6.02 -1.25
N ASN A 220 -33.49 6.14 -1.42
CA ASN A 220 -34.20 7.41 -1.53
C ASN A 220 -34.75 7.94 -0.20
N ALA A 221 -34.44 7.31 0.93
CA ALA A 221 -34.88 7.78 2.24
C ALA A 221 -34.20 9.10 2.64
N ASP A 222 -34.93 9.99 3.31
CA ASP A 222 -34.40 11.28 3.80
C ASP A 222 -33.13 11.10 4.65
N ALA A 223 -33.03 9.98 5.38
CA ALA A 223 -31.86 9.62 6.17
C ALA A 223 -30.56 9.55 5.35
N TRP A 224 -30.60 9.07 4.10
CA TRP A 224 -29.44 9.07 3.21
C TRP A 224 -29.03 10.49 2.80
N SER A 225 -30.00 11.37 2.55
CA SER A 225 -29.74 12.77 2.20
C SER A 225 -29.00 13.49 3.32
N ASP A 226 -29.42 13.29 4.58
CA ASP A 226 -28.74 13.85 5.75
C ASP A 226 -27.32 13.30 5.91
N PHE A 227 -27.15 11.98 5.76
CA PHE A 227 -25.84 11.33 5.86
C PHE A 227 -24.87 11.84 4.78
N LEU A 228 -25.30 11.86 3.52
CA LEU A 228 -24.51 12.33 2.39
C LEU A 228 -24.21 13.83 2.48
N GLY A 229 -25.18 14.64 2.92
CA GLY A 229 -25.00 16.07 3.18
C GLY A 229 -23.91 16.33 4.22
N LEU A 230 -23.91 15.55 5.30
CA LEU A 230 -22.90 15.63 6.35
C LEU A 230 -21.51 15.23 5.84
N LEU A 231 -21.39 14.19 5.01
CA LEU A 231 -20.11 13.84 4.37
C LEU A 231 -19.60 14.95 3.43
N LYS A 232 -20.48 15.55 2.62
CA LYS A 232 -20.13 16.66 1.72
C LYS A 232 -19.58 17.88 2.45
N PHE A 233 -20.06 18.21 3.66
CA PHE A 233 -19.49 19.30 4.47
C PHE A 233 -18.00 19.11 4.81
N ARG A 234 -17.48 17.88 4.77
CA ARG A 234 -16.05 17.58 4.95
C ARG A 234 -15.27 17.49 3.64
N GLY A 235 -15.89 17.81 2.50
CA GLY A 235 -15.28 17.63 1.18
C GLY A 235 -15.27 16.19 0.69
N ILE A 236 -16.05 15.29 1.33
CA ILE A 236 -16.18 13.90 0.90
C ILE A 236 -17.23 13.85 -0.21
N THR A 237 -16.77 13.83 -1.46
CA THR A 237 -17.63 13.80 -2.64
C THR A 237 -18.06 12.37 -2.97
N VAL A 238 -19.32 12.06 -2.72
CA VAL A 238 -19.96 10.76 -3.01
C VAL A 238 -20.77 10.88 -4.31
N GLU A 239 -20.10 11.08 -5.46
CA GLU A 239 -20.78 11.37 -6.74
C GLU A 239 -21.05 10.13 -7.61
N LYS A 240 -20.47 8.98 -7.27
CA LYS A 240 -20.68 7.70 -7.98
C LYS A 240 -20.61 6.53 -7.01
N ILE A 241 -21.63 6.37 -6.16
CA ILE A 241 -21.81 5.08 -5.48
C ILE A 241 -22.03 4.06 -6.59
N LEU A 242 -21.18 3.04 -6.68
CA LEU A 242 -21.43 1.91 -7.58
C LEU A 242 -22.72 1.25 -7.11
N THR A 243 -23.84 1.56 -7.78
CA THR A 243 -25.09 0.86 -7.57
C THR A 243 -24.90 -0.57 -8.05
N ARG A 244 -25.50 -1.50 -7.29
CA ARG A 244 -25.45 -2.96 -7.37
C ARG A 244 -25.50 -3.59 -8.78
N ASP A 245 -25.89 -2.85 -9.81
CA ASP A 245 -26.26 -3.35 -11.14
C ASP A 245 -25.45 -2.81 -12.34
N SER A 246 -24.44 -1.93 -12.16
CA SER A 246 -23.68 -1.42 -13.31
C SER A 246 -22.28 -2.03 -13.44
N THR A 247 -22.27 -3.19 -14.11
CA THR A 247 -21.14 -3.93 -14.71
C THR A 247 -20.36 -4.90 -13.82
N LYS A 248 -20.27 -6.15 -14.31
CA LYS A 248 -19.40 -7.26 -13.87
C LYS A 248 -17.91 -6.93 -14.07
N GLN A 249 -17.49 -5.72 -13.72
CA GLN A 249 -16.11 -5.32 -13.79
C GLN A 249 -15.51 -5.51 -12.39
N SER A 250 -14.70 -6.55 -12.26
CA SER A 250 -13.91 -6.84 -11.06
C SER A 250 -13.09 -5.60 -10.64
N TRP A 251 -13.27 -5.17 -9.39
CA TRP A 251 -12.58 -3.98 -8.85
C TRP A 251 -11.06 -4.20 -8.72
N CYS A 252 -10.64 -5.47 -8.51
CA CYS A 252 -9.24 -5.81 -8.38
C CYS A 252 -8.52 -5.63 -9.73
N PRO A 253 -7.46 -4.81 -9.80
CA PRO A 253 -6.79 -4.50 -11.07
C PRO A 253 -6.12 -5.72 -11.73
N SER A 254 -5.91 -6.81 -10.98
CA SER A 254 -5.37 -8.06 -11.52
C SER A 254 -6.23 -8.64 -12.64
N TYR A 255 -7.54 -8.38 -12.65
CA TYR A 255 -8.46 -8.86 -13.68
C TYR A 255 -8.53 -7.99 -14.94
N SER A 256 -7.87 -6.82 -14.98
CA SER A 256 -7.93 -5.94 -16.14
C SER A 256 -7.32 -6.61 -17.38
N SER A 257 -8.08 -6.65 -18.47
CA SER A 257 -7.63 -7.19 -19.78
C SER A 257 -6.52 -6.36 -20.44
N SER A 258 -6.26 -5.15 -19.94
CA SER A 258 -5.11 -4.32 -20.31
C SER A 258 -3.80 -4.73 -19.64
N VAL A 259 -3.81 -5.75 -18.77
CA VAL A 259 -2.60 -6.50 -18.46
C VAL A 259 -2.24 -7.22 -19.74
N ALA A 260 -1.40 -6.56 -20.54
CA ALA A 260 -0.90 -7.06 -21.82
C ALA A 260 -0.65 -8.55 -21.67
N LYS A 261 -1.16 -9.32 -22.65
CA LYS A 261 -0.79 -10.72 -22.83
C LYS A 261 0.71 -10.77 -22.62
N ILE A 262 1.12 -11.28 -21.47
CA ILE A 262 2.51 -11.54 -21.18
C ILE A 262 2.98 -12.33 -22.41
N PRO A 263 4.05 -11.91 -23.11
CA PRO A 263 4.57 -12.70 -24.21
C PRO A 263 4.66 -14.12 -23.70
N SER A 264 4.12 -15.09 -24.44
CA SER A 264 3.98 -16.51 -24.06
C SER A 264 5.30 -17.22 -23.68
N GLU A 265 6.39 -16.45 -23.58
CA GLU A 265 7.75 -16.80 -23.19
C GLU A 265 8.06 -16.53 -21.70
N LEU A 266 7.24 -15.76 -20.97
CA LEU A 266 7.38 -15.62 -19.51
C LEU A 266 6.74 -16.84 -18.85
N VAL A 267 7.61 -17.81 -18.56
CA VAL A 267 7.45 -19.06 -17.81
C VAL A 267 6.09 -19.19 -17.10
N ALA A 268 5.29 -20.18 -17.50
CA ALA A 268 4.09 -20.57 -16.76
C ALA A 268 4.42 -20.67 -15.26
N PRO A 269 3.61 -20.09 -14.36
CA PRO A 269 3.97 -19.98 -12.95
C PRO A 269 4.33 -21.37 -12.41
N ASN A 270 5.52 -21.47 -11.82
CA ASN A 270 6.06 -22.72 -11.29
C ASN A 270 5.02 -23.36 -10.36
N PRO A 271 4.62 -24.63 -10.58
CA PRO A 271 3.64 -25.31 -9.73
C PRO A 271 3.96 -25.24 -8.23
N GLY A 272 5.26 -25.23 -7.89
CA GLY A 272 5.72 -25.06 -6.50
C GLY A 272 5.37 -23.69 -5.91
N MET A 273 5.44 -22.61 -6.70
CA MET A 273 5.06 -21.28 -6.25
C MET A 273 3.55 -21.14 -6.10
N ILE A 274 2.76 -21.76 -6.99
CA ILE A 274 1.30 -21.79 -6.84
C ILE A 274 0.94 -22.50 -5.54
N ALA A 275 1.54 -23.67 -5.28
CA ALA A 275 1.35 -24.41 -4.04
C ALA A 275 1.77 -23.61 -2.81
N ALA A 276 2.85 -22.81 -2.89
CA ALA A 276 3.28 -21.93 -1.82
C ALA A 276 2.20 -20.88 -1.47
N VAL A 277 1.65 -20.16 -2.46
CA VAL A 277 0.57 -19.18 -2.19
C VAL A 277 -0.69 -19.87 -1.67
N THR A 278 -1.03 -21.06 -2.19
CA THR A 278 -2.12 -21.87 -1.64
C THR A 278 -1.87 -22.27 -0.18
N SER A 279 -0.63 -22.59 0.18
CA SER A 279 -0.24 -22.89 1.57
C SER A 279 -0.41 -21.67 2.48
N ILE A 280 -0.07 -20.47 1.98
CA ILE A 280 -0.31 -19.21 2.69
C ILE A 280 -1.79 -19.06 2.98
N LEU A 281 -2.67 -19.19 1.98
CA LEU A 281 -4.12 -19.07 2.16
C LEU A 281 -4.65 -20.02 3.25
N ARG A 282 -4.27 -21.30 3.22
CA ARG A 282 -4.66 -22.27 4.25
C ARG A 282 -4.17 -21.88 5.64
N SER A 283 -2.95 -21.37 5.74
CA SER A 283 -2.33 -20.95 7.01
C SER A 283 -3.01 -19.71 7.60
N LEU A 284 -3.66 -18.89 6.76
CA LEU A 284 -4.52 -17.79 7.21
C LEU A 284 -5.93 -18.24 7.62
N GLY A 285 -6.24 -19.54 7.50
CA GLY A 285 -7.54 -20.13 7.85
C GLY A 285 -8.58 -20.07 6.73
N GLU A 286 -8.18 -19.76 5.50
CA GLU A 286 -9.06 -19.69 4.34
C GLU A 286 -9.10 -21.00 3.55
N ASP A 287 -10.22 -21.27 2.89
CA ASP A 287 -10.36 -22.38 1.93
C ASP A 287 -9.92 -21.90 0.53
N PRO A 288 -8.80 -22.37 -0.02
CA PRO A 288 -8.35 -21.95 -1.36
C PRO A 288 -9.30 -22.38 -2.49
N LEU A 289 -10.22 -23.30 -2.25
CA LEU A 289 -11.23 -23.73 -3.23
C LEU A 289 -12.47 -22.82 -3.24
N ARG A 290 -12.57 -21.89 -2.28
CA ARG A 290 -13.60 -20.85 -2.28
C ARG A 290 -13.53 -20.08 -3.59
N LYS A 291 -14.66 -19.92 -4.27
CA LYS A 291 -14.76 -19.39 -5.64
C LYS A 291 -13.96 -18.11 -5.86
N GLU A 292 -13.97 -17.19 -4.89
CA GLU A 292 -13.30 -15.90 -5.01
C GLU A 292 -11.78 -15.97 -4.78
N LEU A 293 -11.27 -17.10 -4.25
CA LEU A 293 -9.85 -17.33 -3.95
C LEU A 293 -9.14 -18.25 -4.96
N VAL A 294 -9.89 -18.97 -5.82
CA VAL A 294 -9.31 -19.96 -6.75
C VAL A 294 -8.23 -19.36 -7.64
N GLU A 295 -8.42 -18.14 -8.13
CA GLU A 295 -7.46 -17.45 -9.01
C GLU A 295 -6.40 -16.64 -8.26
N THR A 296 -6.55 -16.50 -6.95
CA THR A 296 -5.68 -15.67 -6.10
C THR A 296 -4.21 -16.08 -6.16
N PRO A 297 -3.82 -17.37 -6.09
CA PRO A 297 -2.45 -17.79 -6.31
C PRO A 297 -1.87 -17.28 -7.64
N SER A 298 -2.60 -17.47 -8.74
CA SER A 298 -2.16 -17.06 -10.07
C SER A 298 -2.03 -15.53 -10.18
N HIS A 299 -2.94 -14.78 -9.57
CA HIS A 299 -2.91 -13.32 -9.58
C HIS A 299 -1.76 -12.75 -8.77
N PHE A 300 -1.52 -13.28 -7.57
CA PHE A 300 -0.42 -12.87 -6.73
C PHE A 300 0.93 -13.21 -7.37
N LEU A 301 1.08 -14.39 -7.97
CA LEU A 301 2.31 -14.75 -8.68
C LEU A 301 2.54 -13.89 -9.91
N ARG A 302 1.50 -13.61 -10.70
CA ARG A 302 1.64 -12.70 -11.85
C ARG A 302 2.15 -11.34 -11.42
N TRP A 303 1.66 -10.80 -10.30
CA TRP A 303 2.22 -9.58 -9.72
C TRP A 303 3.70 -9.76 -9.36
N LEU A 304 4.03 -10.83 -8.64
CA LEU A 304 5.40 -11.12 -8.18
C LEU A 304 6.40 -11.22 -9.34
N MET A 305 5.99 -11.87 -10.44
CA MET A 305 6.81 -12.09 -11.62
C MET A 305 6.92 -10.86 -12.53
N ASN A 306 6.04 -9.86 -12.41
CA ASN A 306 6.13 -8.65 -13.24
C ASN A 306 7.43 -7.87 -13.04
N PHE A 307 8.09 -8.06 -11.89
CA PHE A 307 9.38 -7.44 -11.55
C PHE A 307 10.58 -8.31 -11.95
N GLN A 308 10.35 -9.50 -12.55
CA GLN A 308 11.40 -10.31 -13.16
C GLN A 308 11.46 -10.01 -14.66
N ASN A 309 12.09 -8.91 -15.07
CA ASN A 309 12.29 -8.67 -16.50
C ASN A 309 13.75 -8.58 -16.92
N THR A 310 14.26 -9.74 -17.32
CA THR A 310 15.57 -9.98 -17.97
C THR A 310 15.74 -9.22 -19.28
N LYS A 311 14.67 -8.73 -19.94
CA LYS A 311 14.80 -7.98 -21.21
C LYS A 311 15.41 -6.59 -21.05
N LEU A 312 15.39 -5.99 -19.86
CA LEU A 312 15.97 -4.66 -19.66
C LEU A 312 17.50 -4.68 -19.60
N GLU A 313 18.10 -5.79 -19.12
CA GLU A 313 19.54 -6.04 -19.22
C GLU A 313 20.01 -6.03 -20.67
N MET A 314 19.25 -6.65 -21.59
CA MET A 314 19.62 -6.66 -23.02
C MET A 314 19.56 -5.26 -23.67
N LYS A 315 18.60 -4.40 -23.29
CA LYS A 315 18.52 -3.03 -23.81
C LYS A 315 19.66 -2.16 -23.29
N LEU A 316 19.97 -2.20 -21.99
CA LEU A 316 21.09 -1.43 -21.43
C LEU A 316 22.44 -1.89 -21.97
N ASN A 317 22.65 -3.19 -22.19
CA ASN A 317 23.86 -3.69 -22.84
C ASN A 317 23.96 -3.23 -24.31
N GLY A 318 22.83 -3.14 -25.04
CA GLY A 318 22.79 -2.54 -26.37
C GLY A 318 23.09 -1.03 -26.37
N PHE A 319 22.61 -0.30 -25.36
CA PHE A 319 22.93 1.12 -25.17
C PHE A 319 24.38 1.34 -24.74
N ALA A 320 24.99 0.43 -23.97
CA ALA A 320 26.40 0.50 -23.60
C ALA A 320 27.33 0.45 -24.82
N CYS A 321 26.95 -0.27 -25.89
CA CYS A 321 27.66 -0.21 -27.17
C CYS A 321 27.44 1.11 -27.94
N GLY A 322 26.32 1.80 -27.73
CA GLY A 322 25.99 3.09 -28.36
C GLY A 322 26.50 4.32 -27.61
N ILE A 323 26.98 4.17 -26.37
CA ILE A 323 27.63 5.24 -25.58
C ILE A 323 28.79 5.86 -26.37
N THR A 324 29.52 5.09 -27.16
CA THR A 324 30.61 5.61 -27.99
C THR A 324 30.19 6.66 -29.04
N ASP A 325 28.92 6.64 -29.49
CA ASP A 325 28.41 7.55 -30.54
C ASP A 325 27.68 8.80 -30.00
N LEU A 326 27.17 8.76 -28.77
CA LEU A 326 26.54 9.91 -28.09
C LEU A 326 27.58 10.92 -27.53
N PHE A 327 28.84 10.50 -27.44
CA PHE A 327 29.96 11.25 -26.86
C PHE A 327 30.81 11.94 -27.95
N LYS A 328 30.18 12.39 -29.05
CA LYS A 328 30.86 13.24 -30.04
C LYS A 328 30.93 14.68 -29.52
N PRO A 329 32.13 15.27 -29.39
CA PRO A 329 32.27 16.64 -28.91
C PRO A 329 31.59 17.59 -29.89
N SER A 330 30.62 18.37 -29.40
CA SER A 330 30.01 19.46 -30.16
C SER A 330 30.99 20.63 -30.25
N VAL A 331 31.34 21.01 -31.47
CA VAL A 331 32.27 22.11 -31.78
C VAL A 331 31.53 23.45 -31.68
N GLU A 332 31.02 23.83 -30.52
CA GLU A 332 30.66 25.22 -30.22
C GLU A 332 30.90 25.53 -28.74
N PRO A 333 31.84 26.44 -28.40
CA PRO A 333 32.10 26.78 -27.01
C PRO A 333 31.06 27.79 -26.52
N SER A 334 30.09 27.34 -25.72
CA SER A 334 29.20 28.25 -25.00
C SER A 334 28.96 27.86 -23.53
N ARG A 335 29.67 28.63 -22.68
CA ARG A 335 29.37 29.16 -21.33
C ARG A 335 28.72 28.28 -20.23
N ASN A 336 29.44 28.30 -19.09
CA ASN A 336 29.08 27.99 -17.69
C ASN A 336 29.08 26.52 -17.24
N ASN A 337 30.26 26.02 -16.83
CA ASN A 337 30.47 24.80 -16.02
C ASN A 337 29.78 24.79 -14.63
N GLU A 338 28.96 25.78 -14.33
CA GLU A 338 28.30 25.93 -13.04
C GLU A 338 26.79 25.64 -13.09
N GLN A 339 26.24 25.34 -14.28
CA GLN A 339 24.81 25.09 -14.41
C GLN A 339 24.46 23.63 -14.06
N ILE A 340 23.56 23.47 -13.08
CA ILE A 340 22.97 22.18 -12.74
C ILE A 340 21.91 21.83 -13.80
N HIS A 341 22.08 20.69 -14.45
CA HIS A 341 21.04 20.07 -15.27
C HIS A 341 20.17 19.19 -14.39
N SER A 342 18.86 19.15 -14.66
CA SER A 342 17.92 18.35 -13.87
C SER A 342 16.86 17.67 -14.72
N GLU A 343 16.58 16.41 -14.37
CA GLU A 343 15.41 15.67 -14.84
C GLU A 343 14.57 15.28 -13.62
N LEU A 344 13.33 15.74 -13.60
CA LEU A 344 12.43 15.64 -12.45
C LEU A 344 11.24 14.74 -12.77
N ASN A 345 10.65 14.15 -11.72
CA ASN A 345 9.44 13.32 -11.81
C ASN A 345 9.58 12.09 -12.72
N LEU A 346 10.73 11.42 -12.70
CA LEU A 346 10.91 10.14 -13.38
C LEU A 346 10.19 9.05 -12.57
N SER A 347 9.03 8.61 -13.03
CA SER A 347 8.21 7.63 -12.30
C SER A 347 8.88 6.27 -12.23
N PHE A 348 8.68 5.55 -11.13
CA PHE A 348 9.15 4.17 -11.00
C PHE A 348 8.23 3.31 -10.16
N TRP A 349 8.34 2.01 -10.37
CA TRP A 349 7.67 0.96 -9.61
C TRP A 349 8.72 -0.03 -9.14
N SER A 350 8.56 -0.55 -7.94
CA SER A 350 9.47 -1.54 -7.39
C SER A 350 8.79 -2.44 -6.37
N GLN A 351 9.52 -3.47 -5.95
CA GLN A 351 9.05 -4.44 -4.97
C GLN A 351 9.93 -4.41 -3.73
N CYS A 352 9.33 -4.14 -2.57
CA CYS A 352 10.06 -4.06 -1.32
C CYS A 352 10.57 -5.45 -0.93
N GLU A 353 11.88 -5.62 -0.84
CA GLU A 353 12.48 -6.92 -0.52
C GLU A 353 12.18 -7.40 0.89
N HIS A 354 11.79 -6.50 1.79
CA HIS A 354 11.43 -6.84 3.17
C HIS A 354 10.05 -7.49 3.31
N HIS A 355 9.13 -7.20 2.39
CA HIS A 355 7.71 -7.57 2.51
C HIS A 355 7.10 -8.18 1.27
N LEU A 356 7.83 -8.23 0.16
CA LEU A 356 7.30 -8.66 -1.13
C LEU A 356 6.00 -7.92 -1.45
N LEU A 357 6.02 -6.60 -1.25
CA LEU A 357 4.91 -5.70 -1.52
C LEU A 357 5.37 -4.52 -2.37
N PRO A 358 4.50 -3.94 -3.20
CA PRO A 358 4.89 -2.89 -4.12
C PRO A 358 5.18 -1.57 -3.40
N PHE A 359 6.15 -0.82 -3.93
CA PHE A 359 6.32 0.59 -3.65
C PHE A 359 6.56 1.33 -4.97
N HIS A 360 6.17 2.59 -5.01
CA HIS A 360 6.22 3.38 -6.24
C HIS A 360 6.46 4.84 -5.89
N GLY A 361 6.95 5.59 -6.85
CA GLY A 361 7.40 6.94 -6.56
C GLY A 361 7.97 7.65 -7.76
N VAL A 362 8.73 8.70 -7.46
CA VAL A 362 9.43 9.51 -8.44
C VAL A 362 10.91 9.63 -8.09
N VAL A 363 11.72 9.71 -9.13
CA VAL A 363 13.15 10.00 -9.06
C VAL A 363 13.41 11.36 -9.68
N HIS A 364 14.22 12.16 -9.00
CA HIS A 364 14.74 13.42 -9.46
C HIS A 364 16.26 13.31 -9.55
N ILE A 365 16.83 13.71 -10.69
CA ILE A 365 18.26 13.56 -10.97
C ILE A 365 18.81 14.93 -11.34
N GLY A 366 19.77 15.41 -10.55
CA GLY A 366 20.55 16.62 -10.81
C GLY A 366 22.00 16.25 -11.12
N TYR A 367 22.60 16.89 -12.12
CA TYR A 367 24.00 16.64 -12.48
C TYR A 367 24.68 17.86 -13.11
N PHE A 368 26.00 17.89 -13.06
CA PHE A 368 26.81 18.83 -13.84
C PHE A 368 27.28 18.16 -15.13
N CYS A 369 27.24 18.88 -16.25
CA CYS A 369 27.73 18.39 -17.53
C CYS A 369 29.19 18.83 -17.72
N PRO A 370 30.15 17.93 -17.99
CA PRO A 370 31.53 18.33 -18.27
C PRO A 370 31.62 19.12 -19.59
N GLU A 371 32.67 19.94 -19.74
CA GLU A 371 32.89 20.74 -20.95
C GLU A 371 32.90 19.88 -22.22
N GLY A 372 32.12 20.30 -23.23
CA GLY A 372 32.06 19.63 -24.53
C GLY A 372 31.12 18.42 -24.61
N PHE A 373 30.40 18.08 -23.53
CA PHE A 373 29.39 17.03 -23.50
C PHE A 373 27.97 17.60 -23.61
N ASN A 374 27.10 16.85 -24.29
CA ASN A 374 25.67 17.14 -24.33
C ASN A 374 24.97 16.62 -23.07
N PRO A 375 23.92 17.30 -22.58
CA PRO A 375 23.08 16.79 -21.51
C PRO A 375 22.50 15.40 -21.86
N ILE A 376 22.38 14.53 -20.85
CA ILE A 376 21.77 13.21 -21.03
C ILE A 376 20.28 13.38 -21.33
N GLY A 377 19.82 12.73 -22.38
CA GLY A 377 18.39 12.69 -22.73
C GLY A 377 17.56 11.97 -21.66
N LYS A 378 16.39 12.55 -21.34
CA LYS A 378 15.41 12.01 -20.38
C LYS A 378 15.11 10.53 -20.55
N SER A 379 15.04 10.02 -21.78
CA SER A 379 14.75 8.60 -22.07
C SER A 379 15.80 7.64 -21.51
N LEU A 380 17.08 8.03 -21.51
CA LEU A 380 18.16 7.21 -20.95
C LEU A 380 18.06 7.18 -19.42
N LEU A 381 17.87 8.34 -18.79
CA LEU A 381 17.68 8.42 -17.33
C LEU A 381 16.44 7.65 -16.87
N GLN A 382 15.32 7.78 -17.59
CA GLN A 382 14.12 6.98 -17.34
C GLN A 382 14.39 5.47 -17.47
N SER A 383 15.21 5.06 -18.43
CA SER A 383 15.59 3.64 -18.61
C SER A 383 16.44 3.12 -17.44
N ILE A 384 17.36 3.94 -16.91
CA ILE A 384 18.15 3.60 -15.72
C ILE A 384 17.23 3.48 -14.49
N VAL A 385 16.31 4.43 -14.32
CA VAL A 385 15.32 4.42 -13.23
C VAL A 385 14.45 3.15 -13.31
N HIS A 386 13.95 2.79 -14.49
CA HIS A 386 13.18 1.56 -14.68
C HIS A 386 13.99 0.28 -14.40
N PHE A 387 15.26 0.25 -14.79
CA PHE A 387 16.15 -0.88 -14.52
C PHE A 387 16.31 -1.20 -13.05
N TYR A 388 16.52 -0.18 -12.23
CA TYR A 388 16.63 -0.37 -10.80
C TYR A 388 15.29 -0.50 -10.11
N GLY A 389 14.24 0.13 -10.65
CA GLY A 389 12.86 0.04 -10.17
C GLY A 389 12.31 -1.38 -10.25
N PHE A 390 12.34 -2.02 -11.43
CA PHE A 390 11.70 -3.32 -11.66
C PHE A 390 12.51 -4.51 -11.09
N LYS A 391 12.73 -4.50 -9.77
CA LYS A 391 13.48 -5.51 -9.00
C LYS A 391 12.97 -5.58 -7.56
N LEU A 392 13.37 -6.62 -6.84
CA LEU A 392 13.35 -6.61 -5.38
C LEU A 392 14.39 -5.62 -4.85
N GLN A 393 13.92 -4.61 -4.13
CA GLN A 393 14.74 -3.47 -3.72
C GLN A 393 14.46 -2.97 -2.31
N VAL A 394 15.45 -2.22 -1.84
CA VAL A 394 15.34 -1.23 -0.75
C VAL A 394 15.54 0.14 -1.40
N GLN A 395 14.75 1.14 -1.00
CA GLN A 395 14.73 2.46 -1.65
C GLN A 395 16.13 3.10 -1.63
N GLU A 396 16.83 3.03 -0.52
CA GLU A 396 18.18 3.54 -0.32
C GLU A 396 19.18 2.93 -1.32
N ARG A 397 19.07 1.63 -1.57
CA ARG A 397 19.92 0.92 -2.53
C ARG A 397 19.60 1.35 -3.95
N LEU A 398 18.32 1.45 -4.30
CA LEU A 398 17.87 1.94 -5.61
C LEU A 398 18.40 3.37 -5.88
N THR A 399 18.27 4.28 -4.91
CA THR A 399 18.75 5.67 -5.01
C THR A 399 20.25 5.73 -5.27
N ARG A 400 21.02 4.95 -4.50
CA ARG A 400 22.48 4.86 -4.68
C ARG A 400 22.86 4.27 -6.05
N GLN A 401 22.23 3.18 -6.46
CA GLN A 401 22.53 2.51 -7.73
C GLN A 401 22.25 3.40 -8.95
N ILE A 402 21.16 4.18 -8.92
CA ILE A 402 20.88 5.17 -9.95
C ILE A 402 21.98 6.23 -9.96
N ALA A 403 22.34 6.80 -8.80
CA ALA A 403 23.38 7.81 -8.70
C ALA A 403 24.74 7.31 -9.23
N GLU A 404 25.17 6.12 -8.82
CA GLU A 404 26.43 5.50 -9.27
C GLU A 404 26.43 5.26 -10.79
N THR A 405 25.31 4.78 -11.34
CA THR A 405 25.19 4.53 -12.79
C THR A 405 25.26 5.82 -13.58
N VAL A 406 24.48 6.84 -13.19
CA VAL A 406 24.49 8.15 -13.85
C VAL A 406 25.86 8.82 -13.69
N SER A 407 26.47 8.70 -12.52
CA SER A 407 27.82 9.20 -12.24
C SER A 407 28.86 8.57 -13.16
N SER A 408 28.77 7.28 -13.45
CA SER A 408 29.69 6.59 -14.36
C SER A 408 29.58 7.07 -15.82
N LEU A 409 28.42 7.63 -16.20
CA LEU A 409 28.20 8.20 -17.54
C LEU A 409 28.71 9.64 -17.66
N LEU A 410 28.77 10.39 -16.54
CA LEU A 410 29.00 11.85 -16.53
C LEU A 410 30.28 12.30 -15.82
N GLY A 411 30.96 11.41 -15.10
CA GLY A 411 32.23 11.74 -14.46
C GLY A 411 32.14 12.23 -13.00
N GLY A 412 31.07 11.94 -12.27
CA GLY A 412 31.08 12.05 -10.79
C GLY A 412 30.02 12.95 -10.17
N ASP A 413 29.63 14.03 -10.84
CA ASP A 413 28.91 15.13 -10.19
C ASP A 413 27.38 14.97 -10.28
N VAL A 414 26.83 14.07 -9.47
CA VAL A 414 25.42 13.67 -9.53
C VAL A 414 24.76 13.72 -8.16
N MET A 415 23.52 14.19 -8.13
CA MET A 415 22.61 14.10 -6.99
C MET A 415 21.31 13.43 -7.43
N VAL A 416 20.88 12.42 -6.69
CA VAL A 416 19.61 11.71 -6.93
C VAL A 416 18.75 11.80 -5.68
N VAL A 417 17.50 12.21 -5.87
CA VAL A 417 16.47 12.23 -4.83
C VAL A 417 15.35 11.30 -5.27
N VAL A 418 14.98 10.36 -4.39
CA VAL A 418 13.88 9.43 -4.64
C VAL A 418 12.84 9.61 -3.55
N GLU A 419 11.60 9.88 -3.95
CA GLU A 419 10.42 9.96 -3.08
C GLU A 419 9.50 8.78 -3.43
N ALA A 420 9.01 8.05 -2.43
CA ALA A 420 8.20 6.86 -2.68
C ALA A 420 7.16 6.57 -1.59
N ASP A 421 6.04 6.02 -2.03
CA ASP A 421 4.97 5.50 -1.19
C ASP A 421 5.08 3.98 -1.10
N HIS A 422 5.06 3.46 0.13
CA HIS A 422 5.28 2.05 0.43
C HIS A 422 4.01 1.37 0.92
N THR A 423 3.47 0.42 0.15
CA THR A 423 2.29 -0.33 0.59
C THR A 423 2.56 -1.25 1.79
N CYS A 424 3.83 -1.58 2.04
CA CYS A 424 4.19 -2.33 3.23
C CYS A 424 3.97 -1.54 4.53
N MET A 425 3.91 -0.21 4.47
CA MET A 425 3.57 0.64 5.63
C MET A 425 2.07 0.73 5.90
N ILE A 426 1.24 0.37 4.92
CA ILE A 426 -0.22 0.24 5.09
C ILE A 426 -0.52 -0.94 6.00
N SER A 427 0.12 -2.09 5.74
CA SER A 427 -0.23 -3.36 6.36
C SER A 427 0.58 -3.72 7.62
N ARG A 428 1.45 -2.81 8.09
CA ARG A 428 2.36 -3.07 9.23
C ARG A 428 2.48 -1.87 10.16
N GLY A 429 2.79 -2.17 11.42
CA GLY A 429 3.20 -1.17 12.42
C GLY A 429 2.09 -0.19 12.77
N ILE A 430 2.29 1.09 12.47
CA ILE A 430 1.32 2.16 12.73
C ILE A 430 0.18 2.23 11.71
N GLU A 431 0.23 1.39 10.66
CA GLU A 431 -0.85 1.24 9.66
C GLU A 431 -1.24 2.56 9.02
N LYS A 432 -0.24 3.35 8.60
CA LYS A 432 -0.44 4.74 8.18
C LYS A 432 -0.49 4.87 6.67
N PHE A 433 -1.60 5.43 6.20
CA PHE A 433 -1.81 5.76 4.78
C PHE A 433 -1.00 6.98 4.35
N GLY A 434 -0.62 7.00 3.07
CA GLY A 434 0.12 8.13 2.48
C GLY A 434 1.49 8.36 3.12
N SER A 435 2.07 7.34 3.77
CA SER A 435 3.44 7.46 4.29
C SER A 435 4.40 7.50 3.11
N ASN A 436 5.04 8.66 2.94
CA ASN A 436 6.04 8.91 1.93
C ASN A 436 7.43 8.91 2.57
N THR A 437 8.40 8.31 1.89
CA THR A 437 9.81 8.32 2.30
C THR A 437 10.66 8.93 1.20
N ALA A 438 11.61 9.77 1.60
CA ALA A 438 12.59 10.38 0.71
C ALA A 438 13.99 9.85 1.03
N THR A 439 14.77 9.56 0.00
CA THR A 439 16.19 9.19 0.11
C THR A 439 17.01 10.01 -0.87
N VAL A 440 18.26 10.28 -0.50
CA VAL A 440 19.16 11.13 -1.28
C VAL A 440 20.50 10.42 -1.42
N ALA A 441 21.02 10.39 -2.64
CA ALA A 441 22.41 10.01 -2.91
C ALA A 441 23.12 11.19 -3.58
N VAL A 442 24.31 11.53 -3.08
CA VAL A 442 25.16 12.60 -3.60
C VAL A 442 26.53 12.04 -3.93
N LEU A 443 27.04 12.38 -5.10
CA LEU A 443 28.34 11.99 -5.63
C LEU A 443 29.06 13.22 -6.18
N GLY A 444 30.40 13.16 -6.26
CA GLY A 444 31.23 14.23 -6.80
C GLY A 444 31.03 15.56 -6.06
N ARG A 445 31.00 16.66 -6.80
CA ARG A 445 30.84 18.05 -6.32
C ARG A 445 29.65 18.21 -5.38
N PHE A 446 28.52 17.54 -5.61
CA PHE A 446 27.35 17.62 -4.73
C PHE A 446 27.65 17.13 -3.30
N SER A 447 28.66 16.29 -3.10
CA SER A 447 29.07 15.83 -1.76
C SER A 447 29.70 16.94 -0.94
N THR A 448 30.44 17.85 -1.58
CA THR A 448 31.24 18.90 -0.92
C THR A 448 30.66 20.31 -1.07
N ASP A 449 29.63 20.50 -1.89
CA ASP A 449 29.02 21.82 -2.21
C ASP A 449 27.56 21.89 -1.70
N PRO A 450 27.34 22.29 -0.42
CA PRO A 450 25.99 22.47 0.12
C PRO A 450 25.12 23.48 -0.65
N PRO A 451 25.64 24.64 -1.11
CA PRO A 451 24.89 25.54 -1.98
C PRO A 451 24.37 24.86 -3.26
N ALA A 452 25.19 24.07 -3.95
CA ALA A 452 24.74 23.33 -5.13
C ALA A 452 23.59 22.35 -4.82
N ARG A 453 23.67 21.62 -3.70
CA ARG A 453 22.57 20.75 -3.25
C ARG A 453 21.29 21.55 -3.00
N ALA A 454 21.40 22.67 -2.30
CA ALA A 454 20.24 23.52 -1.99
C ALA A 454 19.59 24.07 -3.27
N MET A 455 20.40 24.51 -4.24
CA MET A 455 19.89 24.96 -5.55
C MET A 455 19.11 23.86 -6.27
N PHE A 456 19.63 22.63 -6.32
CA PHE A 456 18.91 21.51 -6.94
C PHE A 456 17.63 21.16 -6.18
N LEU A 457 17.67 21.07 -4.85
CA LEU A 457 16.47 20.74 -4.07
C LEU A 457 15.35 21.78 -4.24
N GLN A 458 15.69 23.05 -4.48
CA GLN A 458 14.70 24.10 -4.77
C GLN A 458 14.04 23.98 -6.15
N THR A 459 14.61 23.22 -7.09
CA THR A 459 13.96 22.98 -8.39
C THR A 459 12.95 21.85 -8.35
N ILE A 460 13.01 20.97 -7.33
CA ILE A 460 12.05 19.88 -7.14
C ILE A 460 10.68 20.50 -6.85
N PRO A 461 9.64 20.19 -7.64
CA PRO A 461 8.32 20.78 -7.45
C PRO A 461 7.73 20.32 -6.11
N ASN A 462 6.91 21.17 -5.50
CA ASN A 462 6.07 20.75 -4.38
C ASN A 462 5.25 19.53 -4.82
N SER A 463 5.49 18.40 -4.15
CA SER A 463 4.92 17.12 -4.55
C SER A 463 3.40 17.19 -4.68
N ILE A 464 2.89 16.84 -5.86
CA ILE A 464 1.48 16.46 -6.10
C ILE A 464 1.32 14.94 -5.85
N PHE A 465 2.42 14.22 -5.65
CA PHE A 465 2.48 12.79 -5.40
C PHE A 465 2.07 12.51 -3.94
N GLY A 466 1.05 11.68 -3.74
CA GLY A 466 0.63 11.22 -2.41
C GLY A 466 -0.56 11.96 -1.77
N ILE A 467 -1.20 12.94 -2.43
CA ILE A 467 -2.47 13.51 -1.94
C ILE A 467 -3.64 12.69 -2.49
N LEU A 468 -4.04 11.66 -1.75
CA LEU A 468 -5.31 10.96 -1.94
C LEU A 468 -6.45 11.60 -1.15
#